data_AF-A0A061N754-F1
#
_entry.id   AF-A0A061N754-F1
#
_cell.length_a   1.000
_cell.length_b   1.000
_cell.length_c   1.000
_cell.angle_alpha   90.00
_cell.angle_beta   90.00
_cell.angle_gamma   90.00
#
_symmetry.space_group_name_H-M   'P 1'
#
loop_
_entity.id
_entity.type
_entity.pdbx_description
1 polymer ?
#
loop_
_entity_poly.entity_id
_entity_poly.type
_entity_poly.pdbx_seq_one_letter_code
_entity_poly.pdbx_strand_id
1 'polypeptide(L)'
;MAPFHEQMRNIDVVHDLMIHDLYLVHALSGKHFEELHTFGITDENPSHASVIARSKEGMIVELTASFVQRKKYAPLSFLQKMRTFQLTY
;
A
#
# COMPACT_ATOMS: atom_id res chain seq x y z
N MET A 1 -21.51 -5.39 23.04
CA MET A 1 -21.22 -5.28 21.60
C MET A 1 -20.67 -3.87 21.40
N ALA A 2 -19.41 -3.72 20.97
CA ALA A 2 -18.74 -2.43 20.94
C ALA A 2 -19.10 -1.63 19.66
N PRO A 3 -19.27 -0.31 19.73
CA PRO A 3 -19.70 0.56 18.62
C PRO A 3 -18.52 0.92 17.70
N PHE A 4 -17.87 -0.10 17.13
CA PHE A 4 -16.63 0.07 16.37
C PHE A 4 -16.85 0.20 14.85
N HIS A 5 -18.07 0.21 14.32
CA HIS A 5 -18.30 -0.07 12.90
C HIS A 5 -18.68 1.12 11.99
N GLU A 6 -19.30 2.18 12.51
CA GLU A 6 -19.85 3.23 11.61
C GLU A 6 -18.80 4.24 11.13
N GLN A 7 -17.87 4.66 12.00
CA GLN A 7 -16.83 5.63 11.60
C GLN A 7 -15.81 5.06 10.60
N MET A 8 -15.71 3.74 10.50
CA MET A 8 -14.72 3.03 9.68
C MET A 8 -15.20 2.78 8.23
N ARG A 9 -16.49 2.96 7.93
CA ARG A 9 -17.04 2.77 6.57
C ARG A 9 -16.62 3.86 5.56
N ASN A 10 -16.19 5.01 6.06
CA ASN A 10 -15.78 6.15 5.24
C ASN A 10 -14.26 6.23 4.98
N ILE A 11 -13.49 5.21 5.33
CA ILE A 11 -12.04 5.22 5.14
C ILE A 11 -11.69 4.71 3.74
N ASP A 12 -11.12 5.62 2.97
CA ASP A 12 -10.36 5.45 1.74
C ASP A 12 -9.07 4.65 1.92
N VAL A 13 -8.97 3.32 1.93
CA VAL A 13 -7.63 2.71 2.18
C VAL A 13 -6.58 3.06 1.11
N VAL A 14 -6.97 3.46 -0.09
CA VAL A 14 -6.04 3.96 -1.10
C VAL A 14 -5.63 5.40 -0.76
N HIS A 15 -6.61 6.28 -0.54
CA HIS A 15 -6.35 7.71 -0.33
C HIS A 15 -5.85 8.05 1.07
N ASP A 16 -6.29 7.34 2.11
CA ASP A 16 -5.99 7.60 3.51
C ASP A 16 -4.79 6.80 4.03
N LEU A 17 -4.45 5.67 3.38
CA LEU A 17 -3.33 4.81 3.80
C LEU A 17 -2.28 4.66 2.70
N MET A 18 -2.65 4.12 1.53
CA MET A 18 -1.70 3.77 0.47
C MET A 18 -0.98 4.99 -0.14
N ILE A 19 -1.59 6.18 -0.13
CA ILE A 19 -1.01 7.39 -0.72
C ILE A 19 0.35 7.75 -0.11
N HIS A 20 0.53 7.49 1.18
CA HIS A 20 1.78 7.76 1.89
C HIS A 20 2.90 6.83 1.42
N ASP A 21 2.58 5.54 1.24
CA ASP A 21 3.53 4.56 0.75
C ASP A 21 3.92 4.83 -0.71
N LEU A 22 2.94 5.20 -1.55
CA LEU A 22 3.18 5.62 -2.94
C LEU A 22 4.10 6.84 -3.01
N TYR A 23 3.86 7.83 -2.15
CA TYR A 23 4.72 9.01 -2.04
C TYR A 23 6.15 8.63 -1.64
N LEU A 24 6.31 7.79 -0.61
CA LEU A 24 7.63 7.34 -0.16
C LEU A 24 8.37 6.57 -1.25
N VAL A 25 7.69 5.66 -1.93
CA VAL A 25 8.27 4.90 -3.04
C VAL A 25 8.71 5.83 -4.17
N HIS A 26 7.89 6.82 -4.54
CA HIS A 26 8.25 7.79 -5.56
C HIS A 26 9.45 8.66 -5.11
N ALA A 27 9.42 9.18 -3.88
CA ALA A 27 10.48 10.03 -3.34
C ALA A 27 11.82 9.30 -3.20
N LEU A 28 11.81 8.02 -2.79
CA LEU A 28 13.03 7.22 -2.62
C LEU A 28 13.58 6.68 -3.93
N SER A 29 12.71 6.32 -4.87
CA SER A 29 13.15 5.75 -6.15
C SER A 29 13.46 6.81 -7.20
N GLY A 30 12.78 7.96 -7.16
CA GLY A 30 12.78 8.96 -8.23
C GLY A 30 12.20 8.45 -9.54
N LYS A 31 11.48 7.32 -9.53
CA LYS A 31 10.99 6.64 -10.73
C LYS A 31 9.51 6.92 -10.99
N HIS A 32 9.14 6.80 -12.26
CA HIS A 32 7.76 6.77 -12.72
C HIS A 32 7.34 5.32 -13.00
N PHE A 33 6.14 4.96 -12.54
CA PHE A 33 5.53 3.66 -12.80
C PHE A 33 4.65 3.73 -14.05
N GLU A 34 4.83 2.81 -14.98
CA GLU A 34 4.11 2.77 -16.27
C GLU A 34 3.05 1.66 -16.28
N GLU A 35 3.34 0.52 -15.65
CA GLU A 35 2.38 -0.59 -15.53
C GLU A 35 1.88 -0.69 -14.10
N LEU A 36 0.56 -0.77 -13.94
CA LEU A 36 -0.13 -0.87 -12.66
C LEU A 36 -1.14 -2.01 -12.72
N HIS A 37 -1.00 -2.97 -11.82
CA HIS A 37 -1.99 -4.03 -11.58
C HIS A 37 -2.56 -3.85 -10.19
N THR A 38 -3.86 -3.58 -10.11
CA THR A 38 -4.54 -3.30 -8.83
C THR A 38 -5.61 -4.34 -8.55
N PHE A 39 -5.75 -4.72 -7.29
CA PHE A 39 -6.92 -5.45 -6.81
C PHE A 39 -7.40 -4.87 -5.48
N GLY A 40 -8.68 -5.00 -5.18
CA GLY A 40 -9.24 -4.50 -3.94
C GLY A 40 -10.57 -5.14 -3.60
N ILE A 41 -10.94 -5.02 -2.32
CA ILE A 41 -12.25 -5.41 -1.80
C ILE A 41 -13.02 -4.12 -1.52
N THR A 42 -14.12 -3.92 -2.24
CA THR A 42 -14.97 -2.74 -2.12
C THR A 42 -16.42 -3.13 -1.83
N ASP A 43 -17.09 -2.32 -1.03
CA ASP A 43 -18.55 -2.30 -0.88
C ASP A 43 -19.04 -0.91 -1.30
N GLU A 44 -18.58 0.16 -0.63
CA GLU A 44 -18.72 1.57 -1.05
C GLU A 44 -17.36 2.28 -1.16
N ASN A 45 -16.50 2.10 -0.14
CA ASN A 45 -15.09 2.50 -0.16
C ASN A 45 -14.19 1.25 -0.12
N PRO A 46 -13.01 1.27 -0.77
CA PRO A 46 -12.08 0.15 -0.68
C PRO A 46 -11.63 -0.04 0.77
N SER A 47 -11.90 -1.22 1.32
CA SER A 47 -11.48 -1.62 2.67
C SER A 47 -10.15 -2.38 2.69
N HIS A 48 -9.77 -2.87 1.51
CA HIS A 48 -8.52 -3.51 1.20
C HIS A 48 -8.13 -3.16 -0.24
N ALA A 49 -6.89 -2.78 -0.46
CA ALA A 49 -6.35 -2.51 -1.78
C ALA A 49 -4.91 -2.99 -1.85
N SER A 50 -4.53 -3.49 -3.01
CA SER A 50 -3.16 -3.87 -3.31
C SER A 50 -2.82 -3.50 -4.74
N VAL A 51 -1.58 -3.08 -4.95
CA VAL A 51 -1.05 -2.66 -6.24
C VAL A 51 0.32 -3.25 -6.46
N ILE A 52 0.52 -3.78 -7.67
CA ILE A 52 1.82 -4.12 -8.23
C ILE A 52 2.12 -3.11 -9.32
N ALA A 53 3.15 -2.31 -9.11
CA ALA A 53 3.60 -1.28 -10.03
C ALA A 53 4.96 -1.64 -10.64
N ARG A 54 5.14 -1.41 -11.94
CA ARG A 54 6.43 -1.60 -12.64
C ARG A 54 6.89 -0.28 -13.28
N SER A 55 8.14 0.09 -13.04
CA SER A 55 8.80 1.19 -13.73
C SER A 55 9.44 0.73 -15.04
N LYS A 56 9.68 1.66 -15.96
CA LYS A 56 10.37 1.40 -17.23
C LYS A 56 11.75 0.77 -17.05
N GLU A 57 12.43 1.12 -15.97
CA GLU A 57 13.75 0.61 -15.59
C GLU A 57 13.69 -0.76 -14.88
N GLY A 58 12.50 -1.38 -14.82
CA GLY A 58 12.29 -2.72 -14.28
C GLY A 58 12.17 -2.80 -12.76
N MET A 59 11.98 -1.66 -12.06
CA MET A 59 11.65 -1.70 -10.63
C MET A 59 10.21 -2.17 -10.45
N ILE A 60 10.02 -3.19 -9.62
CA ILE A 60 8.70 -3.69 -9.24
C ILE A 60 8.44 -3.30 -7.79
N VAL A 61 7.26 -2.75 -7.53
CA VAL A 61 6.80 -2.38 -6.19
C VAL A 61 5.47 -3.05 -5.95
N GLU A 62 5.33 -3.68 -4.79
CA GLU A 62 4.08 -4.21 -4.30
C GLU A 62 3.68 -3.42 -3.04
N LEU A 63 2.50 -2.81 -3.06
CA LEU A 63 1.93 -2.10 -1.91
C LEU A 63 0.59 -2.71 -1.57
N THR A 64 0.32 -2.87 -0.27
CA THR A 64 -0.97 -3.38 0.21
C THR A 64 -1.43 -2.54 1.39
N ALA A 65 -2.62 -1.95 1.26
CA ALA A 65 -3.30 -1.22 2.31
C ALA A 65 -4.55 -1.97 2.74
N SER A 66 -4.73 -2.16 4.04
CA SER A 66 -5.85 -2.93 4.58
C SER A 66 -6.27 -2.39 5.94
N PHE A 67 -7.57 -2.28 6.12
CA PHE A 67 -8.13 -1.89 7.41
C PHE A 67 -8.52 -3.09 8.29
N VAL A 68 -8.59 -4.30 7.72
CA VAL A 68 -9.06 -5.52 8.39
C VAL A 68 -7.99 -6.18 9.28
N GLN A 69 -6.77 -5.64 9.35
CA GLN A 69 -5.69 -6.25 10.12
C GLN A 69 -5.80 -5.97 11.63
N ARG A 70 -6.08 -7.03 12.41
CA ARG A 70 -5.98 -7.08 13.89
C ARG A 70 -4.57 -6.79 14.45
N LYS A 71 -3.55 -6.64 13.60
CA LYS A 71 -2.16 -6.39 13.98
C LYS A 71 -1.60 -5.28 13.11
N LYS A 72 -1.26 -4.16 13.74
CA LYS A 72 -0.78 -2.91 13.13
C LYS A 72 0.69 -3.07 12.69
N TYR A 73 0.94 -3.81 11.61
CA TYR A 73 2.29 -3.93 11.02
C TYR A 73 2.16 -3.82 9.50
N ALA A 74 2.56 -2.68 8.93
CA ALA A 74 2.74 -2.49 7.49
C ALA A 74 4.25 -2.41 7.19
N PRO A 75 4.96 -3.56 7.13
CA PRO A 75 6.38 -3.54 6.81
C PRO A 75 6.59 -3.21 5.33
N LEU A 76 7.29 -2.11 5.04
CA LEU A 76 7.79 -1.84 3.70
C LEU A 76 9.08 -2.64 3.48
N SER A 77 9.08 -3.57 2.53
CA SER A 77 10.26 -4.38 2.21
C SER A 77 10.82 -4.03 0.84
N PHE A 78 12.07 -3.56 0.80
CA PHE A 78 12.77 -3.28 -0.45
C PHE A 78 13.68 -4.46 -0.82
N LEU A 79 13.46 -5.07 -1.99
CA LEU A 79 14.30 -6.13 -2.54
C LEU A 79 15.09 -5.57 -3.73
N GLN A 80 16.32 -5.11 -3.48
CA GLN A 80 17.28 -4.82 -4.54
C GLN A 80 18.22 -6.02 -4.70
N LYS A 81 18.62 -6.34 -5.93
CA LYS A 81 19.62 -7.39 -6.22
C LYS A 81 20.85 -7.13 -5.33
N MET A 82 21.00 -7.93 -4.26
CA MET A 82 21.97 -7.85 -3.16
C MET A 82 21.76 -6.86 -1.99
N ARG A 83 20.54 -6.55 -1.53
CA ARG A 83 20.27 -6.20 -0.09
C ARG A 83 18.77 -6.00 0.16
N THR A 84 18.29 -6.59 1.25
CA THR A 84 16.93 -6.36 1.78
C THR A 84 17.00 -5.30 2.86
N PHE A 85 16.23 -4.23 2.72
CA PHE A 85 16.02 -3.24 3.78
C PHE A 85 14.60 -3.37 4.29
N GLN A 86 14.45 -3.59 5.60
CA GLN A 86 13.19 -3.53 6.32
C GLN A 86 13.22 -2.29 7.21
N LEU A 87 12.34 -1.33 6.93
CA LEU A 87 12.11 -0.21 7.85
C LEU A 87 10.93 -0.57 8.75
N THR A 88 11.19 -0.63 10.05
CA THR A 88 10.18 -0.82 11.10
C THR A 88 9.97 0.53 11.77
N TYR A 89 8.75 1.06 11.72
CA TYR A 89 8.30 2.20 12.53
C TYR A 89 7.35 1.73 13.63
#